data_AF-A0A524M853-F1
#
_entry.id   AF-A0A524M853-F1
#
_cell.length_a   1.000
_cell.length_b   1.000
_cell.length_c   1.000
_cell.angle_alpha   90.00
_cell.angle_beta   90.00
_cell.angle_gamma   90.00
#
_symmetry.space_group_name_H-M   'P 1'
#
loop_
_entity.id
_entity.type
_entity.pdbx_description
1 polymer ?
#
loop_
_entity_poly.entity_id
_entity_poly.type
_entity_poly.pdbx_seq_one_letter_code
_entity_poly.pdbx_strand_id
1 'polypeptide(L)'
;MKHTLGVLVLLCCGIVLSGCFLVSNTPPTAVVNATPQQGAVPLNVSLSASASFDPDGSITHYAWNYGDGWTGEGATALHTYTMPGT
;
A
#
# COMPACT_ATOMS: atom_id res chain seq x y z
N MET A 1 -16.64 -11.80 -7.62
CA MET A 1 -15.24 -12.16 -7.92
C MET A 1 -14.40 -11.21 -7.12
N LYS A 2 -13.70 -11.70 -6.08
CA LYS A 2 -13.07 -10.88 -5.04
C LYS A 2 -11.89 -10.09 -5.62
N HIS A 3 -12.09 -8.82 -5.93
CA HIS A 3 -11.02 -7.86 -6.16
C HIS A 3 -10.54 -7.40 -4.78
N THR A 4 -9.62 -8.18 -4.21
CA THR A 4 -8.90 -7.84 -2.99
C THR A 4 -8.35 -6.41 -3.12
N LEU A 5 -8.74 -5.53 -2.21
CA LEU A 5 -8.24 -4.15 -2.16
C LEU A 5 -6.71 -4.12 -2.32
N GLY A 6 -6.23 -3.31 -3.27
CA GLY A 6 -5.00 -2.54 -3.10
C GLY A 6 -3.81 -3.33 -2.61
N VAL A 7 -3.15 -4.13 -3.47
CA VAL A 7 -1.82 -4.64 -3.13
C VAL A 7 -0.89 -3.43 -2.98
N LEU A 8 -0.55 -3.11 -1.73
CA LEU A 8 0.45 -2.09 -1.41
C LEU A 8 1.84 -2.73 -1.51
N VAL A 9 2.64 -2.29 -2.47
CA VAL A 9 4.05 -2.70 -2.56
C VAL A 9 4.90 -1.62 -1.90
N LEU A 10 5.68 -2.03 -0.90
CA LEU A 10 6.58 -1.17 -0.15
C LEU A 10 8.04 -1.50 -0.54
N LEU A 11 8.78 -0.49 -0.97
CA LEU A 11 10.24 -0.59 -1.16
C LEU A 11 10.93 0.00 0.08
N CYS A 12 12.03 -0.62 0.50
CA CYS A 12 12.87 -0.15 1.60
C CYS A 12 14.30 0.14 1.10
N CYS A 13 14.95 1.12 1.71
CA CYS A 13 16.38 1.37 1.57
C CYS A 13 17.10 0.78 2.79
N GLY A 14 17.69 -0.39 2.65
CA GLY A 14 18.55 -0.98 3.67
C GLY A 14 19.91 -0.28 3.72
N ILE A 15 20.26 0.35 4.84
CA ILE A 15 21.60 0.92 5.07
C ILE A 15 22.52 -0.21 5.52
N VAL A 16 23.39 -0.69 4.63
CA VAL A 16 24.50 -1.61 4.97
C VAL A 16 25.79 -0.82 5.16
N LEU A 17 26.11 -0.44 6.40
CA LEU A 17 27.46 0.04 6.77
C LEU A 17 28.31 -1.13 7.32
N SER A 18 29.50 -1.28 6.75
CA SER A 18 30.51 -2.32 6.98
C SER A 18 30.75 -2.72 8.44
N GLY A 19 30.72 -4.04 8.70
CA GLY A 19 31.40 -4.66 9.84
C GLY A 19 30.57 -5.68 10.61
N CYS A 20 30.53 -6.92 10.14
CA CYS A 20 30.21 -8.13 10.91
C CYS A 20 28.96 -8.09 11.84
N PHE A 21 27.76 -7.92 11.29
CA PHE A 21 26.52 -8.48 11.88
C PHE A 21 25.57 -8.84 10.74
N LEU A 22 25.06 -10.07 10.73
CA LEU A 22 24.00 -10.50 9.80
C LEU A 22 22.67 -9.85 10.21
N VAL A 23 22.53 -8.54 10.02
CA VAL A 23 21.20 -7.90 10.13
C VAL A 23 20.42 -8.36 8.90
N SER A 24 19.62 -9.40 9.08
CA SER A 24 18.62 -9.82 8.11
C SER A 24 17.61 -8.68 7.96
N ASN A 25 17.56 -8.06 6.78
CA ASN A 25 16.54 -7.05 6.48
C ASN A 25 15.14 -7.63 6.71
N THR A 26 14.37 -7.05 7.62
CA THR A 26 12.96 -7.41 7.76
C THR A 26 12.14 -6.71 6.68
N PRO A 27 11.23 -7.42 5.98
CA PRO A 27 10.39 -6.77 5.00
C PRO A 27 9.43 -5.79 5.70
N PRO A 28 9.06 -4.68 5.04
CA PRO A 28 8.08 -3.75 5.58
C PRO A 28 6.71 -4.41 5.73
N THR A 29 5.96 -3.99 6.76
CA THR A 29 4.58 -4.41 7.01
C THR A 29 3.61 -3.38 6.44
N ALA A 30 2.79 -3.81 5.49
CA ALA A 30 1.73 -3.00 4.89
C ALA A 30 0.49 -2.94 5.79
N VAL A 31 0.04 -1.73 6.11
CA VAL A 31 -1.22 -1.47 6.81
C VAL A 31 -2.05 -0.51 5.97
N VAL A 32 -3.17 -1.01 5.44
CA VAL A 32 -4.05 -0.28 4.51
C VAL A 32 -5.41 -0.02 5.14
N ASN A 33 -5.90 1.21 4.99
CA ASN A 33 -7.26 1.59 5.34
C ASN A 33 -7.97 2.23 4.14
N ALA A 34 -9.26 1.91 3.98
CA ALA A 34 -10.08 2.41 2.89
C ALA A 34 -11.40 2.97 3.44
N THR A 35 -11.77 4.18 3.04
CA THR A 35 -13.01 4.84 3.51
C THR A 35 -13.74 5.56 2.36
N PRO A 36 -15.03 5.26 2.13
CA PRO A 36 -15.82 4.16 2.68
C PRO A 36 -15.37 2.81 2.11
N GLN A 37 -15.66 1.71 2.83
CA GLN A 37 -15.33 0.35 2.36
C GLN A 37 -16.34 -0.22 1.36
N GLN A 38 -17.54 0.38 1.28
CA GLN A 38 -18.65 -0.08 0.45
C GLN A 38 -19.62 1.06 0.17
N GLY A 39 -20.36 0.95 -0.93
CA GLY A 39 -21.36 1.94 -1.34
C GLY A 39 -21.83 1.72 -2.78
N ALA A 40 -22.74 2.56 -3.25
CA ALA A 40 -23.16 2.55 -4.65
C ALA A 40 -22.10 3.24 -5.53
N VAL A 41 -21.99 2.79 -6.77
CA VAL A 41 -21.14 3.45 -7.76
C VAL A 41 -21.80 4.73 -8.31
N PRO A 42 -21.01 5.75 -8.70
CA PRO A 42 -19.56 5.86 -8.51
C PRO A 42 -19.18 6.05 -7.04
N LEU A 43 -18.25 5.23 -6.55
CA LEU A 43 -17.81 5.25 -5.16
C LEU A 43 -16.42 5.88 -5.06
N ASN A 44 -16.35 7.07 -4.46
CA ASN A 44 -15.08 7.71 -4.17
C ASN A 44 -14.51 7.16 -2.86
N VAL A 45 -13.34 6.52 -2.92
CA VAL A 45 -12.68 5.86 -1.80
C VAL A 45 -11.36 6.56 -1.50
N SER A 46 -11.18 6.94 -0.25
CA SER A 46 -9.90 7.38 0.30
C SER A 46 -9.11 6.20 0.82
N LEU A 47 -7.87 6.08 0.36
CA LEU A 47 -6.94 5.01 0.70
C LEU A 47 -5.78 5.61 1.50
N SER A 48 -5.42 4.94 2.60
CA SER A 48 -4.27 5.32 3.43
C SER A 48 -3.44 4.09 3.76
N ALA A 49 -2.15 4.20 3.49
CA ALA A 49 -1.10 3.28 3.88
C ALA A 49 -0.22 3.85 5.00
N SER A 50 -0.60 4.97 5.60
CA SER A 50 0.25 5.76 6.51
C SER A 50 0.61 5.03 7.81
N ALA A 51 -0.10 3.94 8.14
CA ALA A 51 0.21 3.09 9.29
C ALA A 51 1.18 1.94 8.93
N SER A 52 1.62 1.85 7.67
CA SER A 52 2.66 0.90 7.26
C SER A 52 3.99 1.28 7.88
N PHE A 53 4.80 0.28 8.20
CA PHE A 53 6.09 0.51 8.83
C PHE A 53 7.12 -0.52 8.39
N ASP A 54 8.38 -0.13 8.45
CA ASP A 54 9.51 -1.02 8.27
C ASP A 54 10.25 -1.14 9.61
N PRO A 55 10.37 -2.35 10.20
CA PRO A 55 10.97 -2.52 11.53
C PRO A 55 12.45 -2.17 11.60
N ASP A 56 13.20 -2.28 10.50
CA ASP A 56 14.64 -2.07 10.45
C ASP A 56 15.10 -1.13 9.33
N GLY A 57 14.15 -0.45 8.68
CA GLY A 57 14.43 0.55 7.67
C GLY A 57 13.39 1.65 7.58
N SER A 58 13.21 2.14 6.35
CA SER A 58 12.20 3.16 6.05
C SER A 58 11.56 2.84 4.71
N ILE A 59 10.24 3.03 4.66
CA ILE A 59 9.48 2.85 3.43
C ILE A 59 9.81 4.01 2.49
N THR A 60 10.37 3.69 1.33
CA THR A 60 10.78 4.66 0.30
C THR A 60 9.76 4.82 -0.82
N HIS A 61 8.83 3.86 -0.98
CA HIS A 61 7.84 3.89 -2.03
C HIS A 61 6.54 3.20 -1.60
N TYR A 62 5.41 3.73 -2.08
CA TYR A 62 4.07 3.19 -1.89
C TYR A 62 3.41 3.08 -3.27
N ALA A 63 3.09 1.87 -3.70
CA ALA A 63 2.37 1.63 -4.95
C ALA A 63 1.01 0.98 -4.68
N TRP A 64 -0.03 1.51 -5.30
CA TRP A 64 -1.40 1.04 -5.21
C TRP A 64 -1.84 0.37 -6.51
N ASN A 65 -2.50 -0.78 -6.39
CA ASN A 65 -3.27 -1.39 -7.47
C ASN A 65 -4.75 -1.42 -7.07
N TYR A 66 -5.59 -0.61 -7.70
CA TYR A 66 -7.01 -0.51 -7.32
C TYR A 66 -7.84 -1.73 -7.77
N GLY A 67 -7.28 -2.61 -8.61
CA GLY A 67 -7.94 -3.84 -9.05
C GLY A 67 -8.88 -3.66 -10.25
N ASP A 68 -9.02 -2.43 -10.76
CA ASP A 68 -9.82 -2.06 -11.94
C ASP A 68 -8.95 -1.67 -13.16
N GLY A 69 -7.66 -1.99 -13.10
CA GLY A 69 -6.67 -1.66 -14.13
C GLY A 69 -5.96 -0.34 -13.91
N TRP A 70 -6.39 0.48 -12.93
CA TRP A 70 -5.69 1.69 -12.53
C TRP A 70 -4.72 1.45 -11.37
N THR A 71 -3.68 2.27 -11.34
CA THR A 71 -2.66 2.28 -10.29
C THR A 71 -2.48 3.69 -9.74
N GLY A 72 -1.90 3.80 -8.56
CA GLY A 72 -1.50 5.09 -7.98
C GLY A 72 -0.30 4.94 -7.06
N GLU A 73 0.18 6.07 -6.55
CA GLU A 73 1.36 6.12 -5.69
C GLU A 73 1.14 7.03 -4.49
N GLY A 74 1.98 6.87 -3.46
CA GLY A 74 1.99 7.70 -2.26
C GLY A 74 1.34 7.04 -1.04
N ALA A 75 1.64 7.55 0.15
CA ALA A 75 1.14 6.98 1.40
C ALA A 75 -0.39 7.15 1.55
N THR A 76 -0.99 8.06 0.79
CA THR A 76 -2.45 8.21 0.66
C THR A 76 -2.80 8.35 -0.81
N ALA A 77 -4.01 7.89 -1.17
CA ALA A 77 -4.54 8.01 -2.52
C ALA A 77 -6.06 8.21 -2.49
N LEU A 78 -6.60 8.82 -3.55
CA LEU A 78 -8.04 8.88 -3.80
C LEU A 78 -8.32 8.12 -5.09
N HIS A 79 -9.31 7.25 -5.07
CA HIS A 79 -9.74 6.51 -6.26
C HIS A 79 -11.26 6.43 -6.34
N THR A 80 -11.81 6.56 -7.55
CA THR A 80 -13.24 6.43 -7.78
C THR A 80 -13.54 5.15 -8.55
N TYR A 81 -14.25 4.22 -7.90
CA TYR A 81 -14.75 3.00 -8.54
C TYR A 81 -16.06 3.31 -9.28
N THR A 82 -16.04 3.24 -10.60
CA THR A 82 -17.19 3.55 -11.47
C THR A 82 -18.02 2.33 -11.84
N MET A 83 -17.44 1.14 -11.70
CA MET A 83 -18.10 -0.14 -11.98
C MET A 83 -18.36 -0.89 -10.68
N PRO A 84 -19.54 -1.53 -10.51
CA PRO A 84 -19.78 -2.39 -9.37
C PRO A 84 -18.74 -3.50 -9.31
N GLY A 85 -18.14 -3.69 -8.14
CA GLY A 85 -17.15 -4.72 -7.86
C GLY A 85 -17.47 -5.46 -6.55
N THR A 86 -16.71 -6.52 -6.26
CA THR A 86 -16.77 -7.28 -5.00
C THR A 86 -15.38 -7.55 -4.48
#